data_AF-A0A0D0CQB2-F1
#
_entry.id   AF-A0A0D0CQB2-F1
#
_cell.length_a   1.000
_cell.length_b   1.000
_cell.length_c   1.000
_cell.angle_alpha   90.00
_cell.angle_beta   90.00
_cell.angle_gamma   90.00
#
_symmetry.space_group_name_H-M   'P 1'
#
loop_
_entity.id
_entity.type
_entity.pdbx_description
1 polymer ?
#
loop_
_entity_poly.entity_id
_entity_poly.type
_entity_poly.pdbx_seq_one_letter_code
_entity_poly.pdbx_strand_id
1 'polypeptide(L)'
;MAGDPIAMLLRGSRDAPKFDGRTLAHLLCFFEDIEILREAAHISEEAQIKVAIRYADLDEVEVWLTLMATSGRNWDAFMVEVKDLTIA
;
A
#
# COMPACT_ATOMS: atom_id res chain seq x y z
N MET A 1 -10.64 -27.43 2.13
CA MET A 1 -10.91 -26.12 2.73
C MET A 1 -10.53 -25.08 1.69
N ALA A 2 -11.51 -24.47 1.02
CA ALA A 2 -11.23 -23.31 0.19
C ALA A 2 -10.77 -22.22 1.16
N GLY A 3 -9.53 -21.73 1.03
CA GLY A 3 -9.14 -20.53 1.74
C GLY A 3 -10.12 -19.45 1.32
N ASP A 4 -10.85 -18.88 2.27
CA ASP A 4 -11.69 -17.73 1.98
C ASP A 4 -10.76 -16.72 1.28
N PRO A 5 -11.03 -16.33 0.03
CA PRO A 5 -10.23 -15.30 -0.61
C PRO A 5 -10.29 -14.12 0.34
N ILE A 6 -9.14 -13.57 0.75
CA ILE A 6 -9.13 -12.34 1.54
C ILE A 6 -9.93 -11.35 0.71
N ALA A 7 -11.21 -11.17 1.08
CA ALA A 7 -12.12 -10.33 0.37
C ALA A 7 -11.52 -8.94 0.55
N MET A 8 -10.94 -8.38 -0.52
CA MET A 8 -10.19 -7.12 -0.52
C MET A 8 -10.87 -6.15 0.43
N LEU A 9 -10.33 -6.02 1.64
CA LEU A 9 -11.03 -5.33 2.72
C LEU A 9 -11.26 -3.91 2.24
N LEU A 10 -12.49 -3.42 2.30
CA LEU A 10 -12.77 -2.07 1.80
C LEU A 10 -12.05 -1.05 2.69
N ARG A 11 -11.58 0.05 2.08
CA ARG A 11 -10.98 1.20 2.77
C ARG A 11 -11.84 1.57 3.99
N GLY A 12 -11.27 1.50 5.19
CA GLY A 12 -11.96 1.78 6.46
C GLY A 12 -12.59 0.56 7.16
N SER A 13 -12.40 -0.66 6.65
CA SER A 13 -12.68 -1.87 7.42
C SER A 13 -11.76 -1.95 8.64
N ARG A 14 -12.27 -2.49 9.76
CA ARG A 14 -11.52 -2.61 11.01
C ARG A 14 -10.23 -3.43 10.85
N ASP A 15 -10.24 -4.36 9.90
CA ASP A 15 -9.14 -5.29 9.63
C ASP A 15 -8.30 -4.87 8.41
N ALA A 16 -8.60 -3.71 7.79
CA ALA A 16 -7.81 -3.21 6.67
C ALA A 16 -6.54 -2.52 7.16
N PRO A 17 -5.39 -2.69 6.46
CA PRO A 17 -4.19 -1.93 6.75
C PRO A 17 -4.52 -0.44 6.60
N LYS A 18 -4.14 0.38 7.58
CA LYS A 18 -4.32 1.82 7.52
C LYS A 18 -3.00 2.49 7.82
N PHE A 19 -2.51 3.28 6.87
CA PHE A 19 -1.39 4.15 7.11
C PHE A 19 -1.89 5.51 7.62
N ASP A 20 -1.36 5.96 8.75
CA ASP A 20 -1.74 7.22 9.39
C ASP A 20 -0.79 8.37 9.09
N GLY A 21 0.23 8.17 8.22
CA GLY A 21 1.18 9.21 7.81
C GLY A 21 2.19 9.60 8.89
N ARG A 22 2.13 9.04 10.10
CA ARG A 22 2.80 9.64 11.27
C ARG A 22 4.24 9.23 11.47
N THR A 23 4.62 8.02 11.08
CA THR A 23 5.98 7.51 11.31
C THR A 23 6.46 6.57 10.21
N LEU A 24 7.78 6.58 9.96
CA LEU A 24 8.43 5.63 9.06
C LEU A 24 8.19 4.18 9.49
N ALA A 25 8.12 3.91 10.80
CA ALA A 25 7.81 2.58 11.31
C ALA A 25 6.39 2.12 10.91
N HIS A 26 5.39 3.01 11.01
CA HIS A 26 4.03 2.70 10.55
C HIS A 26 3.96 2.50 9.03
N LEU A 27 4.78 3.22 8.26
CA LEU A 27 4.86 3.06 6.81
C LEU A 27 5.42 1.68 6.44
N LEU A 28 6.47 1.24 7.13
CA LEU A 28 7.05 -0.08 6.91
C LEU A 28 6.07 -1.21 7.26
N CYS A 29 5.38 -1.12 8.40
CA CYS A 29 4.33 -2.08 8.75
C CYS A 29 3.19 -2.10 7.72
N PHE A 30 2.79 -0.93 7.23
CA PHE A 30 1.77 -0.83 6.18
C PHE A 30 2.20 -1.53 4.89
N PHE A 31 3.45 -1.36 4.44
CA PHE A 31 3.92 -2.06 3.24
C PHE A 31 4.01 -3.58 3.42
N GLU A 32 4.42 -4.04 4.60
CA GLU A 32 4.45 -5.46 4.94
C GLU A 32 3.05 -6.07 4.89
N ASP A 33 2.04 -5.38 5.42
CA ASP A 33 0.63 -5.81 5.31
C ASP A 33 0.15 -5.90 3.86
N ILE A 34 0.55 -4.94 3.01
CA ILE A 34 0.20 -4.93 1.59
C ILE A 34 0.90 -6.07 0.82
N GLU A 35 2.12 -6.43 1.21
CA GLU A 35 2.85 -7.56 0.64
C GLU A 35 2.20 -8.90 1.02
N ILE A 36 1.80 -9.07 2.28
CA ILE A 36 1.02 -10.24 2.74
C ILE A 36 -0.31 -10.33 1.98
N LEU A 37 -1.00 -9.20 1.78
CA LEU A 37 -2.23 -9.14 0.99
C LEU A 37 -1.99 -9.52 -0.47
N ARG A 38 -0.87 -9.08 -1.05
CA ARG A 38 -0.48 -9.42 -2.41
C ARG A 38 -0.23 -10.92 -2.56
N GLU A 39 0.49 -11.53 -1.63
CA GLU A 39 0.71 -12.97 -1.60
C GLU A 39 -0.60 -13.75 -1.45
N ALA A 40 -1.45 -13.35 -0.50
CA ALA A 40 -2.72 -14.02 -0.25
C ALA A 40 -3.72 -13.91 -1.42
N ALA A 41 -3.74 -12.77 -2.11
CA ALA A 41 -4.65 -12.51 -3.22
C ALA A 41 -4.06 -12.85 -4.60
N HIS A 42 -2.78 -13.23 -4.68
CA HIS A 42 -2.04 -13.48 -5.92
C HIS A 42 -2.19 -12.35 -6.97
N ILE A 43 -2.13 -11.09 -6.53
CA ILE A 43 -2.29 -9.93 -7.41
C ILE A 43 -0.95 -9.44 -7.97
N SER A 44 -1.00 -8.76 -9.12
CA SER A 44 0.19 -8.17 -9.74
C SER A 44 0.73 -6.97 -8.94
N GLU A 45 2.00 -6.62 -9.16
CA GLU A 45 2.62 -5.44 -8.53
C GLU A 45 1.88 -4.14 -8.89
N GLU A 46 1.39 -4.02 -10.11
CA GLU A 46 0.55 -2.90 -10.51
C GLU A 46 -0.74 -2.82 -9.68
N ALA A 47 -1.36 -3.95 -9.38
CA ALA A 47 -2.53 -4.00 -8.52
C ALA A 47 -2.16 -3.72 -7.05
N GLN A 48 -0.99 -4.16 -6.60
CA GLN A 48 -0.45 -3.89 -5.26
C GLN A 48 -0.26 -2.39 -5.02
N ILE A 49 0.30 -1.65 -5.99
CA ILE A 49 0.44 -0.19 -5.93
C ILE A 49 -0.93 0.49 -5.79
N LYS A 50 -1.91 0.08 -6.60
CA LYS A 50 -3.29 0.60 -6.52
C LYS A 50 -3.93 0.32 -5.16
N VAL A 51 -3.66 -0.84 -4.58
CA VAL A 51 -4.15 -1.23 -3.26
C VAL A 51 -3.50 -0.40 -2.17
N ALA A 52 -2.19 -0.18 -2.22
CA ALA A 52 -1.47 0.69 -1.28
C ALA A 52 -2.03 2.13 -1.29
N ILE A 53 -2.22 2.70 -2.48
CA ILE A 53 -2.83 4.03 -2.63
C ILE A 53 -4.26 4.03 -2.09
N ARG A 54 -5.04 2.97 -2.33
CA ARG A 54 -6.42 2.88 -1.85
C ARG A 54 -6.53 2.88 -0.32
N TYR A 55 -5.56 2.28 0.37
CA TYR A 55 -5.57 2.18 1.83
C TYR A 55 -4.84 3.32 2.54
N ALA A 56 -4.05 4.10 1.82
CA ALA A 56 -3.45 5.31 2.35
C ALA A 56 -4.51 6.39 2.72
N ASP A 57 -4.11 7.30 3.59
CA ASP A 57 -4.92 8.46 3.94
C ASP A 57 -5.05 9.42 2.75
N LEU A 58 -6.11 10.23 2.71
CA LEU A 58 -6.39 11.12 1.58
C LEU A 58 -5.25 12.12 1.34
N ASP A 59 -4.68 12.67 2.41
CA ASP A 59 -3.55 13.61 2.33
C ASP A 59 -2.31 12.92 1.71
N GLU A 60 -2.02 11.68 2.12
CA GLU A 60 -0.91 10.89 1.58
C GLU A 60 -1.14 10.48 0.12
N VAL A 61 -2.38 10.11 -0.23
CA VAL A 61 -2.75 9.72 -1.60
C VAL A 61 -2.45 10.83 -2.59
N GLU A 62 -2.78 12.08 -2.26
CA GLU A 62 -2.49 13.20 -3.15
C GLU A 62 -0.98 13.32 -3.42
N VAL A 63 -0.14 13.15 -2.40
CA VAL A 63 1.31 13.18 -2.56
C VAL A 63 1.82 11.97 -3.33
N TRP A 64 1.34 10.77 -3.01
CA TRP A 64 1.76 9.53 -3.66
C TRP A 64 1.36 9.51 -5.14
N LEU A 65 0.23 10.12 -5.52
CA LEU A 65 -0.16 10.23 -6.94
C LEU A 65 0.78 11.11 -7.76
N THR A 66 1.59 11.98 -7.12
CA THR A 66 2.61 12.77 -7.82
C THR A 66 3.90 11.99 -8.10
N LEU A 67 4.09 10.84 -7.45
CA LEU A 67 5.26 9.99 -7.61
C LEU A 67 5.26 9.34 -9.00
N MET A 68 6.42 9.25 -9.63
CA MET A 68 6.55 8.65 -10.96
C MET A 68 6.29 7.15 -10.90
N ALA A 69 6.73 6.52 -9.81
CA ALA A 69 6.56 5.10 -9.54
C ALA A 69 5.10 4.64 -9.38
N THR A 70 4.16 5.55 -9.10
CA THR A 70 2.71 5.25 -8.97
C THR A 70 2.07 4.77 -10.27
N SER A 71 2.56 5.27 -11.41
CA SER A 71 2.17 4.78 -12.74
C SER A 71 2.98 3.55 -13.18
N GLY A 72 3.99 3.19 -12.39
CA GLY A 72 4.90 2.09 -12.65
C GLY A 72 4.27 0.72 -12.36
N ARG A 73 5.01 -0.31 -12.73
CA ARG A 73 4.72 -1.71 -12.37
C ARG A 73 5.76 -2.27 -11.41
N ASN A 74 6.52 -1.39 -10.75
CA ASN A 74 7.63 -1.77 -9.88
C ASN A 74 7.30 -1.30 -8.47
N TRP A 75 6.95 -2.27 -7.62
CA TRP A 75 6.61 -2.04 -6.22
C TRP A 75 7.79 -1.48 -5.43
N ASP A 76 9.00 -1.98 -5.65
CA ASP A 76 10.20 -1.53 -4.94
C ASP A 76 10.52 -0.06 -5.24
N ALA A 77 10.39 0.35 -6.51
CA ALA A 77 10.58 1.75 -6.90
C ALA A 77 9.58 2.67 -6.18
N PHE A 78 8.33 2.23 -6.06
CA PHE A 78 7.29 2.95 -5.32
C PHE A 78 7.63 3.04 -3.83
N MET A 79 8.04 1.94 -3.20
CA MET A 79 8.47 1.96 -1.80
C MET A 79 9.64 2.90 -1.54
N VAL A 80 10.62 2.97 -2.44
CA VAL A 80 11.77 3.88 -2.30
C VAL A 80 11.32 5.34 -2.37
N GLU A 81 10.52 5.72 -3.36
CA GLU A 81 10.02 7.10 -3.49
C GLU A 81 9.16 7.53 -2.28
N VAL A 82 8.31 6.64 -1.75
CA VAL A 82 7.50 6.94 -0.56
C VAL A 82 8.36 7.03 0.72
N LYS A 83 9.40 6.19 0.84
CA LYS A 83 10.36 6.28 1.96
C LYS A 83 11.14 7.59 1.93
N ASP A 84 11.63 7.99 0.75
CA ASP A 84 12.35 9.25 0.56
C ASP A 84 11.45 10.44 0.92
N LEU A 85 10.17 10.41 0.55
CA LEU A 85 9.20 11.45 0.92
C LEU A 85 8.98 11.54 2.45
N THR A 86 8.97 10.42 3.16
CA THR A 86 8.71 10.38 4.61
C THR A 86 9.93 10.83 5.45
N ILE A 87 11.12 10.80 4.85
CA ILE A 87 12.39 11.19 5.50
C ILE A 87 12.80 12.63 5.14
N ALA A 88 12.18 13.23 4.10
CA ALA A 88 12.44 14.61 3.65
C ALA A 88 11.80 15.68 4.55
#